data_AF-A0A815DJI2-F1
#
_entry.id   AF-A0A815DJI2-F1
#
_cell.length_a   1.000
_cell.length_b   1.000
_cell.length_c   1.000
_cell.angle_alpha   90.00
_cell.angle_beta   90.00
_cell.angle_gamma   90.00
#
_symmetry.space_group_name_H-M   'P 1'
#
loop_
_entity.id
_entity.type
_entity.pdbx_description
1 polymer ?
#
loop_
_entity_poly.entity_id
_entity_poly.type
_entity_poly.pdbx_seq_one_letter_code
_entity_poly.pdbx_strand_id
1 'polypeptide(L)'
;MSLRFFNIKWEDIDEFLKNIGFMTAQTSHKWATVFVKGDYEEFSNDLRGCKQTDSFYDMFSDIEADAKAFVVQACSRKAADFKTIDLAQSIDEKYYELSRIE
;
A
#
# COMPACT_ATOMS: atom_id res chain seq x y z
N MET A 1 -28.65 17.31 -9.91
CA MET A 1 -30.12 17.45 -9.91
C MET A 1 -30.78 16.52 -8.87
N SER A 2 -30.36 15.27 -8.75
CA SER A 2 -30.85 14.30 -7.75
C SER A 2 -30.61 14.73 -6.29
N LEU A 3 -29.46 15.29 -5.94
CA LEU A 3 -29.14 15.67 -4.55
C LEU A 3 -30.07 16.75 -3.99
N ARG A 4 -30.40 17.75 -4.81
CA ARG A 4 -31.35 18.81 -4.46
C ARG A 4 -32.75 18.27 -4.21
N PHE A 5 -33.15 17.24 -4.95
CA PHE A 5 -34.46 16.59 -4.77
C PHE A 5 -34.57 15.89 -3.40
N PHE A 6 -33.47 15.30 -2.92
CA PHE A 6 -33.41 14.68 -1.59
C PHE A 6 -33.04 15.65 -0.45
N ASN A 7 -32.94 16.95 -0.75
CA ASN A 7 -32.48 17.97 0.21
C ASN A 7 -31.10 17.64 0.85
N ILE A 8 -30.23 16.97 0.09
CA ILE A 8 -28.88 16.63 0.53
C ILE A 8 -27.95 17.76 0.07
N LYS A 9 -27.17 18.31 1.01
CA LYS A 9 -26.15 19.31 0.70
C LYS A 9 -24.94 18.62 0.07
N TRP A 10 -24.28 19.31 -0.85
CA TRP A 10 -23.13 18.71 -1.53
C TRP A 10 -21.96 18.53 -0.56
N GLU A 11 -21.86 19.40 0.44
CA GLU A 11 -20.87 19.36 1.51
C GLU A 11 -20.96 18.05 2.30
N ASP A 12 -22.18 17.60 2.63
CA ASP A 12 -22.41 16.36 3.38
C ASP A 12 -21.91 15.13 2.61
N ILE A 13 -22.03 15.18 1.27
CA ILE A 13 -21.53 14.11 0.39
C ILE A 13 -20.02 14.18 0.27
N ASP A 14 -19.46 15.37 0.18
CA ASP A 14 -18.01 15.55 0.09
C ASP A 14 -17.32 15.05 1.36
N GLU A 15 -17.91 15.33 2.52
CA GLU A 15 -17.47 14.81 3.82
C GLU A 15 -17.63 13.29 3.90
N PHE A 16 -18.77 12.75 3.45
CA PHE A 16 -18.97 11.30 3.37
C PHE A 16 -17.90 10.62 2.49
N LEU A 17 -17.67 11.13 1.27
CA LEU A 17 -16.69 10.60 0.33
C LEU A 17 -15.28 10.64 0.93
N LYS A 18 -14.92 11.74 1.59
CA LYS A 18 -13.65 11.86 2.30
C LYS A 18 -13.51 10.77 3.39
N ASN A 19 -14.56 10.52 4.15
CA ASN A 19 -14.55 9.54 5.25
C ASN A 19 -14.38 8.10 4.77
N ILE A 20 -14.88 7.76 3.57
CA ILE A 20 -14.71 6.43 2.97
C ILE A 20 -13.45 6.33 2.08
N GLY A 21 -12.61 7.36 2.05
CA GLY A 21 -11.39 7.40 1.22
C GLY A 21 -11.65 7.58 -0.28
N PHE A 22 -12.85 8.02 -0.66
CA PHE A 22 -13.20 8.33 -2.05
C PHE A 22 -12.82 9.77 -2.43
N MET A 23 -12.91 10.07 -3.73
CA MET A 23 -12.54 11.38 -4.28
C MET A 23 -13.60 12.43 -3.94
N THR A 24 -13.16 13.52 -3.32
CA THR A 24 -13.97 14.72 -3.12
C THR A 24 -14.14 15.51 -4.42
N ALA A 25 -15.07 16.45 -4.44
CA ALA A 25 -15.29 17.40 -5.54
C ALA A 25 -14.03 18.24 -5.80
N GLN A 26 -13.35 18.71 -4.73
CA GLN A 26 -12.09 19.43 -4.85
C GLN A 26 -11.01 18.57 -5.50
N THR A 27 -10.89 17.31 -5.07
CA THR A 27 -9.93 16.37 -5.63
C THR A 27 -10.24 16.09 -7.10
N SER A 28 -11.51 15.84 -7.43
CA SER A 28 -11.95 15.61 -8.80
C SER A 28 -11.69 16.81 -9.71
N HIS A 29 -11.91 18.02 -9.21
CA HIS A 29 -11.62 19.26 -9.94
C HIS A 29 -10.13 19.46 -10.20
N LYS A 30 -9.28 19.14 -9.21
CA LYS A 30 -7.83 19.13 -9.37
C LYS A 30 -7.43 18.21 -10.53
N TRP A 31 -7.89 16.96 -10.53
CA TRP A 31 -7.51 16.00 -11.58
C TRP A 31 -8.04 16.36 -12.95
N ALA A 32 -9.28 16.84 -13.05
CA ALA A 32 -9.79 17.34 -14.32
C ALA A 32 -8.89 18.46 -14.89
N THR A 33 -8.37 19.33 -14.03
CA THR A 33 -7.44 20.40 -14.43
C THR A 33 -6.10 19.85 -14.89
N VAL A 34 -5.54 18.89 -14.15
CA VAL A 34 -4.29 18.19 -14.51
C VAL A 34 -4.40 17.51 -15.88
N PHE A 35 -5.51 16.80 -16.13
CA PHE A 35 -5.78 16.15 -17.42
C PHE A 35 -5.91 17.16 -18.57
N VAL A 36 -6.67 18.25 -18.36
CA VAL A 36 -6.84 19.30 -19.39
C VAL A 36 -5.51 20.00 -19.71
N LYS A 37 -4.62 20.14 -18.72
CA LYS A 37 -3.29 20.73 -18.90
C LYS A 37 -2.27 19.76 -19.49
N GLY A 38 -2.59 18.46 -19.57
CA GLY A 38 -1.67 17.43 -20.02
C GLY A 38 -0.52 17.15 -19.04
N ASP A 39 -0.68 17.50 -17.77
CA ASP A 39 0.33 17.29 -16.72
C ASP A 39 0.23 15.86 -16.15
N TYR A 40 0.57 14.88 -16.98
CA TYR A 40 0.45 13.48 -16.59
C TYR A 40 1.46 13.04 -15.53
N GLU A 41 2.53 13.82 -15.31
CA GLU A 41 3.49 13.57 -14.23
C GLU A 41 2.84 13.80 -12.86
N GLU A 42 2.10 14.90 -12.68
CA GLU A 42 1.37 15.14 -11.43
C GLU A 42 0.33 14.04 -11.16
N PHE A 43 -0.35 13.54 -12.20
CA PHE A 43 -1.28 12.42 -12.07
C PHE A 43 -0.56 11.11 -11.72
N SER A 44 0.56 10.81 -12.38
CA SER A 44 1.37 9.61 -12.11
C SER A 44 1.92 9.60 -10.68
N ASN A 45 2.28 10.76 -10.15
CA ASN A 45 2.82 10.94 -8.81
C ASN A 45 1.75 10.94 -7.70
N ASP A 46 0.46 10.89 -8.04
CA ASP A 46 -0.64 10.86 -7.06
C ASP A 46 -0.91 9.45 -6.48
N LEU A 47 -0.17 8.43 -6.95
CA LEU A 47 -0.07 7.10 -6.33
C LEU A 47 -1.40 6.34 -6.17
N ARG A 48 -2.47 6.76 -6.86
CA ARG A 48 -3.75 6.05 -6.86
C ARG A 48 -3.72 4.90 -7.87
N GLY A 49 -3.50 3.69 -7.36
CA GLY A 49 -3.58 2.44 -8.13
C GLY A 49 -2.24 1.83 -8.53
N CYS A 50 -1.11 2.46 -8.19
CA CYS A 50 0.22 1.89 -8.39
C CYS A 50 0.90 1.66 -7.04
N LYS A 51 1.76 0.64 -6.97
CA LYS A 51 2.56 0.35 -5.79
C LYS A 51 3.42 1.57 -5.47
N GLN A 52 3.27 2.16 -4.28
CA GLN A 52 3.81 3.49 -3.95
C GLN A 52 5.34 3.58 -3.97
N THR A 53 5.99 2.44 -3.81
CA THR A 53 7.42 2.23 -3.79
C THR A 53 7.61 0.75 -4.08
N ASP A 54 8.71 0.37 -4.73
CA ASP A 54 9.19 -1.01 -4.60
C ASP A 54 9.33 -1.27 -3.10
N SER A 55 8.43 -2.10 -2.57
CA SER A 55 8.55 -2.57 -1.20
C SER A 55 9.88 -3.30 -1.11
N PHE A 56 10.48 -3.34 0.08
CA PHE A 56 11.69 -4.14 0.29
C PHE A 56 11.55 -5.56 -0.29
N TYR A 57 10.34 -6.12 -0.23
CA TYR A 57 10.00 -7.43 -0.77
C TYR A 57 9.84 -7.50 -2.31
N ASP A 58 9.65 -6.37 -3.00
CA ASP A 58 9.75 -6.34 -4.48
C ASP A 58 11.19 -6.42 -4.95
N MET A 59 12.09 -5.76 -4.22
CA MET A 59 13.52 -5.80 -4.52
C MET A 59 14.18 -7.11 -4.06
N PHE A 60 13.61 -7.75 -3.03
CA PHE A 60 14.11 -8.99 -2.44
C PHE A 60 12.99 -10.04 -2.30
N SER A 61 12.39 -10.43 -3.42
CA SER A 61 11.30 -11.41 -3.46
C SER A 61 11.71 -12.78 -2.90
N ASP A 62 12.99 -13.15 -3.03
CA ASP A 62 13.55 -14.38 -2.45
C ASP A 62 13.49 -14.37 -0.91
N ILE A 63 13.76 -13.22 -0.27
CA ILE A 63 13.65 -13.08 1.18
C ILE A 63 12.19 -13.27 1.62
N GLU A 64 11.24 -12.72 0.87
CA GLU A 64 9.81 -12.90 1.16
C GLU A 64 9.38 -14.38 1.04
N ALA A 65 9.84 -15.06 -0.01
CA ALA A 65 9.52 -16.47 -0.25
C ALA A 65 10.06 -17.37 0.87
N ASP A 66 11.30 -17.15 1.28
CA ASP A 66 11.94 -17.91 2.35
C ASP A 66 11.35 -17.61 3.73
N ALA A 67 11.01 -16.34 4.00
CA ALA A 67 10.32 -15.96 5.22
C ALA A 67 8.97 -16.67 5.35
N LYS A 68 8.20 -16.70 4.26
CA LYS A 68 6.92 -17.43 4.19
C LYS A 68 7.11 -18.93 4.41
N ALA A 69 8.10 -19.54 3.76
CA ALA A 69 8.40 -20.95 3.91
C ALA A 69 8.77 -21.30 5.37
N PHE A 70 9.59 -20.47 6.02
CA PHE A 70 9.96 -20.62 7.43
C PHE A 70 8.74 -20.58 8.35
N VAL A 71 7.85 -19.59 8.17
CA VAL A 71 6.62 -19.46 8.97
C VAL A 71 5.72 -20.67 8.80
N VAL A 72 5.51 -21.13 7.56
CA VAL A 72 4.69 -22.33 7.27
C VAL A 72 5.28 -23.57 7.95
N GLN A 73 6.61 -23.74 7.90
CA GLN A 73 7.29 -24.86 8.54
C GLN A 73 7.21 -24.79 10.08
N ALA A 74 7.35 -23.60 10.66
CA ALA A 74 7.22 -23.39 12.10
C ALA A 74 5.79 -23.67 12.58
N CYS A 75 4.77 -23.20 11.86
CA CYS A 75 3.36 -23.44 12.16
C CYS A 75 2.92 -24.90 11.94
N SER A 76 3.65 -25.65 11.10
CA SER A 76 3.40 -27.08 10.87
C SER A 76 3.87 -27.97 12.03
N ARG A 77 4.60 -27.41 13.01
CA ARG A 77 5.04 -28.15 14.20
C ARG A 77 3.91 -28.27 15.22
N LYS A 78 3.87 -29.41 15.91
CA LYS A 78 2.81 -29.74 16.90
C LYS A 78 2.72 -28.76 18.08
N ALA A 79 3.81 -28.05 18.38
CA ALA A 79 3.85 -26.91 19.29
C ALA A 79 4.33 -25.70 18.47
N ALA A 80 3.38 -24.91 17.97
CA ALA A 80 3.65 -23.75 17.15
C ALA A 80 3.94 -22.53 18.03
N ASP A 81 5.06 -22.54 18.73
CA ASP A 81 5.60 -21.33 19.34
C ASP A 81 6.46 -20.62 18.30
N PHE A 82 5.86 -19.64 17.62
CA PHE A 82 6.53 -18.79 16.66
C PHE A 82 6.89 -17.46 17.33
N LYS A 83 8.18 -17.15 17.43
CA LYS A 83 8.64 -15.81 17.80
C LYS A 83 9.20 -15.11 16.58
N THR A 84 8.82 -13.85 16.41
CA THR A 84 9.28 -13.00 15.31
C THR A 84 10.80 -12.86 15.28
N ILE A 85 11.48 -13.01 16.44
CA ILE A 85 12.95 -12.97 16.54
C ILE A 85 13.63 -14.16 15.86
N ASP A 86 13.01 -15.34 15.87
CA ASP A 86 13.58 -16.55 15.27
C ASP A 86 13.57 -16.44 13.74
N LEU A 87 12.51 -15.84 13.19
CA LEU A 87 12.41 -15.49 11.78
C LEU A 87 13.46 -14.44 11.39
N ALA A 88 13.62 -13.40 12.20
CA ALA A 88 14.59 -12.34 11.95
C ALA A 88 16.03 -12.88 11.93
N GLN A 89 16.39 -13.73 12.90
CA GLN A 89 17.70 -14.40 12.95
C GLN A 89 17.92 -15.32 11.75
N SER A 90 16.91 -16.13 11.38
CA SER A 90 17.02 -17.03 10.24
C SER A 90 17.22 -16.30 8.91
N ILE A 91 16.59 -15.13 8.74
CA ILE A 91 16.77 -14.30 7.54
C ILE A 91 18.13 -13.61 7.58
N ASP A 92 18.52 -13.04 8.73
CA ASP A 92 19.80 -12.35 8.90
C ASP A 92 20.99 -13.29 8.68
N GLU A 93 20.96 -14.52 9.20
CA GLU A 93 22.00 -15.53 8.95
C GLU A 93 22.09 -15.93 7.47
N LYS A 94 20.95 -16.06 6.80
CA LYS A 94 20.89 -16.53 5.41
C LYS A 94 21.26 -15.45 4.40
N TYR A 95 20.99 -14.18 4.71
CA TYR A 95 21.19 -13.03 3.83
C TYR A 95 22.19 -12.01 4.39
N TYR A 96 23.03 -12.43 5.34
CA TYR A 96 24.05 -11.61 6.00
C TYR A 96 24.99 -10.86 5.04
N GLU A 97 25.17 -11.38 3.82
CA GLU A 97 25.99 -10.76 2.78
C GLU A 97 25.33 -9.54 2.10
N LEU A 98 24.00 -9.39 2.18
CA LEU A 98 23.28 -8.25 1.60
C LEU A 98 23.30 -7.00 2.50
N SER A 99 23.53 -7.17 3.81
CA SER A 99 23.59 -6.07 4.79
C SER A 99 25.00 -5.47 4.94
N ARG A 100 26.02 -6.07 4.30
CA ARG A 100 27.38 -5.51 4.15
C ARG A 100 27.54 -4.81 2.80
N ILE A 101 26.79 -3.75 2.58
CA ILE A 101 27.18 -2.76 1.56
C ILE A 101 27.97 -1.69 2.32
N GLU A 102 29.30 -1.68 2.14
CA GLU A 102 30.19 -0.57 2.53
C GLU A 102 29.89 0.69 1.73
#